data_AF-T1GI23-F1
#
_entry.id   AF-T1GI23-F1
#
_cell.length_a   1.000
_cell.length_b   1.000
_cell.length_c   1.000
_cell.angle_alpha   90.00
_cell.angle_beta   90.00
_cell.angle_gamma   90.00
#
_symmetry.space_group_name_H-M   'P 1'
#
loop_
_entity.id
_entity.type
_entity.pdbx_description
1 polymer ?
#
loop_
_entity_poly.entity_id
_entity_poly.type
_entity_poly.pdbx_seq_one_letter_code
_entity_poly.pdbx_strand_id
1 'polypeptide(L)'
;EDEIQEILSDLLEKLAHKTKTIKNRRYAALQEMSKEEGYFSESEMMKREPNLYEQLVGQYLTETERRLVNGDCDYDPGEGSFANILLQGIEKDRVEQLRKDQKKDEGPDLEDDEDISEESNENGQLFPKVPNSFRKQWGNFEDEDSQPAGCSGEPSKKPKKQKYVTAEERQLLKD
;
A
#
# COMPACT_ATOMS: atom_id res chain seq x y z
N GLU A 1 16.06 1.37 -46.52
CA GLU A 1 14.61 1.33 -46.21
C GLU A 1 14.32 0.16 -45.27
N ASP A 2 14.90 -1.01 -45.53
CA ASP A 2 14.75 -2.22 -44.70
C ASP A 2 15.20 -2.06 -43.24
N GLU A 3 16.35 -1.42 -42.98
CA GLU A 3 16.80 -1.13 -41.59
C GLU A 3 15.81 -0.25 -40.82
N ILE A 4 15.17 0.70 -41.50
CA ILE A 4 14.18 1.59 -40.87
C ILE A 4 12.92 0.81 -40.52
N GLN A 5 12.52 -0.15 -41.36
CA GLN A 5 11.38 -1.02 -41.08
C GLN A 5 11.65 -1.95 -39.90
N GLU A 6 12.86 -2.52 -39.82
CA GLU A 6 13.26 -3.38 -38.71
C GLU A 6 13.25 -2.62 -37.37
N ILE A 7 13.80 -1.40 -37.34
CA ILE A 7 13.76 -0.54 -36.15
C ILE A 7 12.32 -0.20 -35.74
N LEU A 8 11.43 0.07 -36.70
CA LEU A 8 10.03 0.37 -36.42
C LEU A 8 9.28 -0.83 -35.84
N SER A 9 9.49 -2.05 -36.35
CA SER A 9 8.89 -3.26 -35.77
C SER A 9 9.35 -3.47 -34.33
N ASP A 10 10.64 -3.28 -34.06
CA ASP A 10 11.24 -3.46 -32.76
C ASP A 10 10.69 -2.46 -31.71
N LEU A 11 10.48 -1.21 -32.13
CA LEU A 11 9.89 -0.17 -31.29
C LEU A 11 8.40 -0.43 -31.02
N LEU A 12 7.64 -0.89 -32.02
CA LEU A 12 6.23 -1.24 -31.84
C LEU A 12 6.05 -2.42 -30.88
N GLU A 13 6.91 -3.43 -30.96
CA GLU A 13 6.91 -4.57 -30.03
C GLU A 13 7.26 -4.12 -28.60
N LYS A 14 8.27 -3.26 -28.45
CA LYS A 14 8.64 -2.66 -27.15
C LYS A 14 7.49 -1.81 -26.57
N LEU A 15 6.75 -1.08 -27.41
CA LEU A 15 5.57 -0.31 -26.98
C LEU A 15 4.41 -1.22 -26.58
N ALA A 16 4.15 -2.29 -27.35
CA ALA A 16 3.09 -3.27 -27.06
C ALA A 16 3.30 -3.98 -25.72
N HIS A 17 4.57 -4.19 -25.31
CA HIS A 17 4.92 -4.83 -24.04
C HIS A 17 5.25 -3.84 -22.93
N LYS A 18 5.27 -2.53 -23.19
CA LYS A 18 5.68 -1.50 -22.21
C LYS A 18 4.93 -1.61 -20.88
N THR A 19 3.61 -1.79 -20.90
CA THR A 19 2.80 -1.91 -19.68
C THR A 19 3.13 -3.17 -18.89
N LYS A 20 3.35 -4.31 -19.57
CA LYS A 20 3.80 -5.57 -18.97
C LYS A 20 5.21 -5.43 -18.38
N THR A 21 6.15 -4.83 -19.10
CA THR A 21 7.51 -4.58 -18.63
C THR A 21 7.54 -3.68 -17.39
N ILE A 22 6.72 -2.63 -17.35
CA ILE A 22 6.61 -1.75 -16.17
C ILE A 22 6.04 -2.52 -14.97
N LYS A 23 4.98 -3.32 -15.16
CA LYS A 23 4.39 -4.16 -14.10
C LYS A 23 5.42 -5.17 -13.57
N ASN A 24 6.17 -5.81 -14.47
CA ASN A 24 7.22 -6.76 -14.12
C ASN A 24 8.36 -6.07 -13.35
N ARG A 25 8.72 -4.83 -13.69
CA ARG A 25 9.71 -4.04 -12.92
C ARG A 25 9.22 -3.71 -11.52
N ARG A 26 7.96 -3.29 -11.37
CA ARG A 26 7.37 -3.00 -10.05
C ARG A 26 7.35 -4.26 -9.17
N TYR A 27 6.95 -5.39 -9.76
CA TYR A 27 6.95 -6.66 -9.07
C TYR A 27 8.37 -7.09 -8.66
N ALA A 28 9.36 -6.95 -9.54
CA ALA A 28 10.75 -7.23 -9.22
C ALA A 28 11.26 -6.37 -8.05
N ALA A 29 10.96 -5.07 -8.05
CA ALA A 29 11.30 -4.18 -6.94
C ALA A 29 10.60 -4.57 -5.63
N LEU A 30 9.32 -4.96 -5.68
CA LEU A 30 8.61 -5.49 -4.51
C LEU A 30 9.27 -6.75 -3.98
N GLN A 31 9.63 -7.69 -4.86
CA GLN A 31 10.34 -8.91 -4.46
C GLN A 31 11.69 -8.62 -3.82
N GLU A 32 12.41 -7.60 -4.29
CA GLU A 32 13.68 -7.16 -3.71
C GLU A 32 13.44 -6.58 -2.31
N MET A 33 12.50 -5.65 -2.17
CA MET A 33 12.13 -5.05 -0.89
C MET A 33 11.61 -6.06 0.14
N SER A 34 10.92 -7.12 -0.29
CA SER A 34 10.46 -8.19 0.60
C SER A 34 11.56 -9.17 1.01
N LYS A 35 12.63 -9.29 0.22
CA LYS A 35 13.78 -10.15 0.56
C LYS A 35 14.75 -9.47 1.52
N GLU A 36 14.81 -8.14 1.49
CA GLU A 36 15.65 -7.36 2.40
C GLU A 36 15.10 -7.39 3.83
N GLU A 37 15.99 -7.52 4.81
CA GLU A 37 15.66 -7.43 6.25
C GLU A 37 15.49 -5.96 6.69
N GLY A 38 14.53 -5.26 6.09
CA GLY A 38 14.29 -3.84 6.31
C GLY A 38 12.83 -3.51 6.60
N TYR A 39 12.36 -2.45 5.96
CA TYR A 39 11.03 -1.86 6.17
C TYR A 39 9.86 -2.84 6.03
N PHE A 40 9.99 -3.80 5.10
CA PHE A 40 8.95 -4.79 4.79
C PHE A 40 9.21 -6.15 5.45
N SER A 41 10.20 -6.24 6.34
CA SER A 41 10.36 -7.44 7.17
C SER A 41 9.17 -7.56 8.11
N GLU A 42 8.79 -8.80 8.40
CA GLU A 42 7.63 -9.09 9.25
C GLU A 42 7.76 -8.46 10.64
N SER A 43 8.95 -8.54 11.25
CA SER A 43 9.23 -7.93 12.55
C SER A 43 9.11 -6.39 12.51
N GLU A 44 9.57 -5.74 11.45
CA GLU A 44 9.49 -4.28 11.33
C GLU A 44 8.03 -3.82 11.11
N MET A 45 7.27 -4.52 10.27
CA MET A 45 5.84 -4.24 10.08
C MET A 45 5.07 -4.36 11.40
N MET A 46 5.32 -5.43 12.18
CA MET A 46 4.71 -5.64 13.50
C MET A 46 5.07 -4.52 14.49
N LYS A 47 6.32 -4.04 14.51
CA LYS A 47 6.76 -2.97 15.41
C LYS A 47 6.15 -1.61 15.08
N ARG A 48 5.94 -1.31 13.80
CA ARG A 48 5.45 0.00 13.33
C ARG A 48 3.96 0.16 13.55
N GLU A 49 3.17 -0.80 13.06
CA GLU A 49 1.71 -0.75 13.10
C GLU A 49 1.14 -2.08 13.61
N PRO A 50 1.24 -2.34 14.94
CA PRO A 50 0.84 -3.62 15.50
C PRO A 50 -0.66 -3.93 15.36
N ASN A 51 -1.54 -2.92 15.29
CA ASN A 51 -2.97 -3.17 15.07
C ASN A 51 -3.23 -3.64 13.62
N LEU A 52 -2.67 -2.93 12.65
CA LEU A 52 -2.81 -3.27 11.24
C LEU A 52 -2.24 -4.66 10.93
N TYR A 53 -1.09 -5.01 11.54
CA TYR A 53 -0.53 -6.36 11.41
C TYR A 53 -1.49 -7.43 11.94
N GLU A 54 -2.12 -7.20 13.10
CA GLU A 54 -3.10 -8.13 13.67
C GLU A 54 -4.32 -8.32 12.76
N GLN A 55 -4.82 -7.25 12.13
CA GLN A 55 -5.96 -7.28 11.22
C GLN A 55 -5.64 -8.02 9.91
N LEU A 56 -4.48 -7.75 9.31
CA LEU A 56 -4.15 -8.23 7.96
C LEU A 56 -3.38 -9.56 7.94
N VAL A 57 -2.62 -9.86 8.99
CA VAL A 57 -1.74 -11.05 9.06
C VAL A 57 -2.11 -11.91 10.26
N GLY A 58 -2.24 -11.31 11.44
CA GLY A 58 -2.45 -12.02 12.71
C GLY A 58 -3.67 -12.96 12.74
N GLN A 59 -4.78 -12.57 12.08
CA GLN A 59 -6.00 -13.39 12.01
C GLN A 59 -5.80 -14.74 11.31
N TYR A 60 -4.82 -14.83 10.41
CA TYR A 60 -4.56 -16.03 9.62
C TYR A 60 -3.47 -16.93 10.23
N LEU A 61 -2.80 -16.47 11.30
CA LEU A 61 -1.78 -17.25 11.99
C LEU A 61 -2.41 -18.29 12.91
N THR A 62 -1.92 -19.52 12.81
CA THR A 62 -2.23 -20.59 13.76
C THR A 62 -1.73 -20.23 15.16
N GLU A 63 -2.30 -20.85 16.19
CA GLU A 63 -1.85 -20.62 17.58
C GLU A 63 -0.36 -20.95 17.76
N THR A 64 0.15 -21.94 17.04
CA THR A 64 1.57 -22.32 17.05
C THR A 64 2.44 -21.25 16.44
N GLU A 65 2.05 -20.70 15.28
CA GLU A 65 2.78 -19.61 14.61
C GLU A 65 2.74 -18.33 15.44
N ARG A 66 1.60 -18.01 16.05
CA ARG A 66 1.45 -16.84 16.91
C ARG A 66 2.40 -16.86 18.10
N ARG A 67 2.59 -18.04 18.72
CA ARG A 67 3.56 -18.22 19.82
C ARG A 67 5.01 -18.04 19.35
N LEU A 68 5.33 -18.49 18.13
CA LEU A 68 6.64 -18.27 17.51
C LEU A 68 6.91 -16.79 17.27
N VAL A 69 5.94 -16.07 16.68
CA VAL A 69 6.08 -14.65 16.40
C VAL A 69 6.19 -13.81 17.69
N ASN A 70 5.40 -14.14 18.72
CA ASN A 70 5.45 -13.44 20.01
C ASN A 70 6.69 -13.79 20.86
N GLY A 71 7.51 -14.75 20.44
CA GLY A 71 8.65 -15.26 21.19
C GLY A 71 8.25 -15.94 22.48
N ASP A 72 7.06 -16.56 22.52
CA ASP A 72 6.52 -17.28 23.68
C ASP A 72 6.92 -18.75 23.70
N CYS A 73 7.43 -19.29 22.59
CA CYS A 73 8.06 -20.61 22.55
C CYS A 73 9.58 -20.49 22.73
N ASP A 74 10.10 -21.22 23.71
CA ASP A 74 11.54 -21.45 23.93
C ASP A 74 12.40 -20.23 24.27
N TYR A 75 11.93 -19.38 25.19
CA TYR A 75 12.86 -18.52 25.93
C TYR A 75 13.64 -19.38 26.94
N ASP A 76 14.86 -19.83 26.58
CA ASP A 76 15.79 -20.44 27.54
C ASP A 76 16.27 -19.34 28.51
N PRO A 77 15.89 -19.38 29.80
CA PRO A 77 16.33 -18.39 30.78
C PRO A 77 17.86 -18.37 30.96
N GLY A 78 18.58 -19.37 30.43
CA GLY A 78 20.03 -19.49 30.50
C GLY A 78 20.81 -18.67 29.45
N GLU A 79 20.22 -18.29 28.32
CA GLU A 79 20.97 -17.68 27.20
C GLU A 79 20.88 -16.15 27.14
N GLY A 80 19.88 -15.54 27.78
CA GLY A 80 19.70 -14.08 27.79
C GLY A 80 20.22 -13.41 29.06
N SER A 81 21.05 -12.38 28.92
CA SER A 81 21.38 -11.47 30.04
C SER A 81 20.09 -10.89 30.63
N PHE A 82 20.03 -10.72 31.96
CA PHE A 82 18.86 -10.12 32.64
C PHE A 82 18.44 -8.78 32.03
N ALA A 83 19.39 -7.98 31.54
CA ALA A 83 19.11 -6.73 30.84
C ALA A 83 18.29 -6.95 29.55
N ASN A 84 18.52 -8.05 28.83
CA ASN A 84 17.79 -8.40 27.62
C ASN A 84 16.33 -8.78 27.94
N ILE A 85 16.10 -9.53 29.02
CA ILE A 85 14.74 -9.87 29.50
C ILE A 85 13.95 -8.59 29.79
N LEU A 86 14.56 -7.66 30.55
CA LEU A 86 13.91 -6.40 30.88
C LEU A 86 13.64 -5.56 29.64
N LEU A 87 14.60 -5.48 28.71
CA LEU A 87 14.43 -4.72 27.48
C LEU A 87 13.32 -5.29 26.61
N GLN A 88 13.24 -6.62 26.47
CA GLN A 88 12.16 -7.31 25.76
C GLN A 88 10.80 -7.07 26.42
N GLY A 89 10.72 -7.10 27.76
CA GLY A 89 9.49 -6.79 28.48
C GLY A 89 9.01 -5.35 28.21
N ILE A 90 9.91 -4.37 28.29
CA ILE A 90 9.61 -2.97 27.99
C ILE A 90 9.17 -2.80 26.53
N GLU A 91 9.82 -3.49 25.59
CA GLU A 91 9.44 -3.43 24.17
C GLU A 91 8.05 -4.04 23.93
N LYS A 92 7.76 -5.22 24.52
CA LYS A 92 6.44 -5.86 24.46
C LYS A 92 5.34 -4.93 25.00
N ASP A 93 5.55 -4.34 26.17
CA ASP A 93 4.59 -3.41 26.78
C ASP A 93 4.35 -2.18 25.91
N ARG A 94 5.41 -1.63 25.30
CA ARG A 94 5.32 -0.48 24.39
C ARG A 94 4.50 -0.80 23.14
N VAL A 95 4.75 -1.95 22.52
CA VAL A 95 4.01 -2.39 21.33
C VAL A 95 2.54 -2.64 21.67
N GLU A 96 2.25 -3.24 22.82
CA GLU A 96 0.87 -3.48 23.24
C GLU A 96 0.11 -2.17 23.52
N GLN A 97 0.76 -1.20 24.16
CA GLN A 97 0.19 0.14 24.36
C GLN A 97 -0.12 0.82 23.03
N LEU A 98 0.84 0.81 22.09
CA LEU A 98 0.66 1.39 20.76
C LEU A 98 -0.53 0.76 20.02
N ARG A 99 -0.65 -0.58 20.07
CA ARG A 99 -1.78 -1.30 19.48
C ARG A 99 -3.12 -0.86 20.09
N LYS A 100 -3.17 -0.73 21.42
CA LYS A 100 -4.38 -0.29 22.13
C LYS A 100 -4.77 1.12 21.74
N ASP A 101 -3.82 2.01 21.52
CA ASP A 101 -4.09 3.39 21.13
C ASP A 101 -4.55 3.48 19.67
N GLN A 102 -3.89 2.77 18.74
CA GLN A 102 -4.34 2.64 17.35
C GLN A 102 -5.79 2.15 17.25
N LYS A 103 -6.14 1.13 18.03
CA LYS A 103 -7.51 0.57 18.05
C LYS A 103 -8.55 1.56 18.59
N LYS A 104 -8.16 2.48 19.48
CA LYS A 104 -9.07 3.54 19.96
C LYS A 104 -9.28 4.61 18.88
N ASP A 105 -8.23 4.96 18.16
CA ASP A 105 -8.25 6.01 17.14
C ASP A 105 -9.02 5.59 15.88
N GLU A 106 -8.98 4.31 15.51
CA GLU A 106 -9.73 3.74 14.37
C GLU A 106 -11.26 3.77 14.58
N GLY A 107 -11.74 3.98 15.81
CA GLY A 107 -13.17 3.98 16.15
C GLY A 107 -13.78 2.56 16.17
N PRO A 108 -15.06 2.42 16.56
CA PRO A 108 -15.74 1.14 16.41
C PRO A 108 -15.81 0.79 14.92
N ASP A 109 -15.38 -0.44 14.59
CA ASP A 109 -15.50 -1.01 13.26
C ASP A 109 -16.98 -1.04 12.87
N LEU A 110 -17.38 -0.15 11.96
CA LEU A 110 -18.75 -0.04 11.45
C LEU A 110 -18.96 -0.95 10.21
N GLU A 111 -18.01 -1.82 9.88
CA GLU A 111 -18.05 -2.66 8.67
C GLU A 111 -18.93 -3.94 8.82
N ASP A 112 -19.76 -4.06 9.86
CA ASP A 112 -20.60 -5.26 10.09
C ASP A 112 -22.05 -5.15 9.54
N ASP A 113 -22.36 -4.19 8.65
CA ASP A 113 -23.75 -4.00 8.15
C ASP A 113 -23.88 -3.44 6.70
N GLU A 114 -22.88 -3.61 5.82
CA GLU A 114 -23.08 -3.30 4.39
C GLU A 114 -23.45 -4.56 3.59
N ASP A 115 -24.76 -4.75 3.40
CA ASP A 115 -25.39 -5.76 2.55
C ASP A 115 -24.85 -5.64 1.10
N ILE A 116 -23.83 -6.46 0.76
CA ILE A 116 -23.20 -6.50 -0.55
C ILE A 116 -24.22 -7.05 -1.57
N SER A 117 -24.96 -6.16 -2.22
CA SER A 117 -25.84 -6.56 -3.32
C SER A 117 -24.99 -7.03 -4.51
N GLU A 118 -24.96 -8.33 -4.74
CA GLU A 118 -24.35 -8.93 -5.93
C GLU A 118 -25.20 -8.61 -7.18
N GLU A 119 -24.67 -7.79 -8.10
CA GLU A 119 -25.28 -7.61 -9.42
C GLU A 119 -24.39 -8.28 -10.49
N SER A 120 -24.97 -9.26 -11.20
CA SER A 120 -24.28 -10.02 -12.22
C SER A 120 -24.14 -9.20 -13.50
N ASN A 121 -22.91 -9.05 -14.01
CA ASN A 121 -22.68 -8.45 -15.33
C ASN A 121 -23.16 -9.41 -16.44
N GLU A 122 -23.40 -8.90 -17.65
CA GLU A 122 -23.89 -9.67 -18.83
C GLU A 122 -23.01 -10.89 -19.21
N ASN A 123 -21.80 -10.97 -18.64
CA ASN A 123 -20.85 -12.08 -18.81
C ASN A 123 -20.71 -13.00 -17.57
N GLY A 124 -21.62 -12.91 -16.59
CA GLY A 124 -21.68 -13.82 -15.43
C GLY A 124 -20.50 -13.74 -14.46
N GLN A 125 -19.68 -12.69 -14.55
CA GLN A 125 -18.59 -12.45 -13.60
C GLN A 125 -19.07 -11.56 -12.46
N LEU A 126 -19.09 -12.13 -11.26
CA LEU A 126 -19.32 -11.42 -9.99
C LEU A 126 -18.06 -10.63 -9.65
N PHE A 127 -18.11 -9.31 -9.82
CA PHE A 127 -17.08 -8.40 -9.30
C PHE A 127 -17.72 -7.42 -8.32
N PRO A 128 -17.12 -7.20 -7.13
CA PRO A 128 -17.60 -6.19 -6.21
C PRO A 128 -17.53 -4.81 -6.88
N LYS A 129 -18.60 -4.02 -6.77
CA LYS A 129 -18.70 -2.69 -7.38
C LYS A 129 -17.81 -1.71 -6.62
N VAL A 130 -16.55 -1.62 -7.01
CA VAL A 130 -15.61 -0.67 -6.43
C VAL A 130 -16.10 0.76 -6.74
N PRO A 131 -16.39 1.61 -5.74
CA PRO A 131 -16.91 2.94 -6.00
C PRO A 131 -15.92 3.80 -6.80
N ASN A 132 -16.43 4.69 -7.65
CA ASN A 132 -15.61 5.52 -8.54
C ASN A 132 -14.57 6.39 -7.81
N SER A 133 -14.77 6.68 -6.51
CA SER A 133 -13.79 7.36 -5.66
C SER A 133 -12.51 6.55 -5.42
N PHE A 134 -12.62 5.22 -5.30
CA PHE A 134 -11.50 4.31 -5.07
C PHE A 134 -10.69 4.04 -6.35
N ARG A 135 -11.30 4.25 -7.52
CA ARG A 135 -10.62 4.13 -8.83
C ARG A 135 -9.51 5.17 -9.05
N LYS A 136 -9.46 6.21 -8.20
CA LYS A 136 -8.49 7.31 -8.25
C LYS A 136 -7.32 7.14 -7.28
N GLN A 137 -7.17 5.97 -6.65
CA GLN A 137 -6.11 5.73 -5.69
C GLN A 137 -4.78 5.34 -6.36
N TRP A 138 -3.73 5.48 -5.55
CA TRP A 138 -2.31 5.41 -5.89
C TRP A 138 -1.96 4.44 -7.02
N GLY A 139 -1.31 4.98 -8.06
CA GLY A 139 -0.76 4.19 -9.17
C GLY A 139 -1.68 4.00 -10.37
N ASN A 140 -2.92 4.49 -10.32
CA ASN A 140 -3.77 4.61 -11.51
C ASN A 140 -3.48 5.95 -12.20
N PHE A 141 -2.62 5.92 -13.22
CA PHE A 141 -2.56 7.02 -14.18
C PHE A 141 -3.72 6.76 -15.13
N GLU A 142 -4.80 7.53 -15.01
CA GLU A 142 -5.72 7.66 -16.13
C GLU A 142 -4.87 8.14 -17.30
N ASP A 143 -4.65 7.28 -18.29
CA ASP A 143 -4.19 7.73 -19.60
C ASP A 143 -5.32 8.65 -20.12
N GLU A 144 -5.22 9.95 -19.84
CA GLU A 144 -6.15 10.99 -20.33
C GLU A 144 -6.26 11.02 -21.86
N ASP A 145 -5.47 10.22 -22.57
CA ASP A 145 -5.45 10.10 -24.03
C ASP A 145 -6.33 8.96 -24.59
N SER A 146 -7.06 8.20 -23.76
CA SER A 146 -8.04 7.21 -24.24
C SER A 146 -9.49 7.70 -24.08
N GLN A 147 -9.82 8.85 -24.67
CA GLN A 147 -11.23 9.17 -24.94
C GLN A 147 -11.64 8.57 -26.30
N PRO A 148 -12.73 7.77 -26.38
CA PRO A 148 -13.34 7.47 -27.67
C PRO A 148 -13.89 8.78 -28.26
N ALA A 149 -13.49 9.08 -29.49
CA ALA A 149 -13.97 10.24 -30.23
C ALA A 149 -15.52 10.19 -30.32
N GLY A 150 -16.19 11.12 -29.64
CA GLY A 150 -17.64 11.26 -29.76
C GLY A 150 -18.24 12.30 -28.81
N CYS A 151 -18.76 13.37 -29.42
CA CYS A 151 -19.82 14.25 -28.90
C CYS A 151 -19.42 15.38 -27.90
N SER A 152 -19.21 16.56 -28.49
CA SER A 152 -19.47 17.92 -27.98
C SER A 152 -19.86 18.13 -26.51
N GLY A 153 -18.92 18.62 -25.72
CA GLY A 153 -19.13 19.37 -24.49
C GLY A 153 -17.84 20.07 -24.09
N GLU A 154 -17.79 21.40 -24.12
CA GLU A 154 -16.59 22.18 -23.83
C GLU A 154 -16.06 21.93 -22.40
N PRO A 155 -14.76 21.59 -22.21
CA PRO A 155 -14.19 21.58 -20.87
C PRO A 155 -13.88 23.01 -20.43
N SER A 156 -14.73 23.56 -19.55
CA SER A 156 -14.47 24.81 -18.83
C SER A 156 -13.15 24.69 -18.05
N LYS A 157 -12.06 25.25 -18.59
CA LYS A 157 -10.78 25.39 -17.88
C LYS A 157 -10.93 26.44 -16.78
N LYS A 158 -11.16 26.02 -15.53
CA LYS A 158 -11.05 26.94 -14.38
C LYS A 158 -9.57 27.33 -14.20
N PRO A 159 -9.23 28.62 -14.07
CA PRO A 159 -7.84 29.03 -13.88
C PRO A 159 -7.32 28.53 -12.52
N LYS A 160 -6.20 27.81 -12.53
CA LYS A 160 -5.48 27.40 -11.32
C LYS A 160 -5.01 28.67 -10.59
N LYS A 161 -5.55 28.96 -9.41
CA LYS A 161 -5.03 30.04 -8.55
C LYS A 161 -3.62 29.67 -8.10
N GLN A 162 -2.61 30.34 -8.62
CA GLN A 162 -1.25 30.23 -8.09
C GLN A 162 -1.26 30.74 -6.64
N LYS A 163 -0.83 29.90 -5.69
CA LYS A 163 -0.64 30.31 -4.30
C LYS A 163 0.66 31.12 -4.25
N TYR A 164 0.55 32.42 -3.95
CA TYR A 164 1.71 33.26 -3.70
C TYR A 164 2.14 33.09 -2.24
N VAL A 165 3.44 32.91 -2.03
CA VAL A 165 4.05 32.88 -0.68
C VAL A 165 3.77 34.21 0.00
N THR A 166 3.12 34.15 1.15
CA THR A 166 2.72 35.30 1.97
C THR A 166 3.95 35.99 2.58
N ALA A 167 3.80 37.25 3.01
CA ALA A 167 4.91 38.02 3.56
C ALA A 167 5.52 37.39 4.83
N GLU A 168 4.69 36.71 5.62
CA GLU A 168 5.09 36.00 6.83
C GLU A 168 5.89 34.73 6.48
N GLU A 169 5.42 33.94 5.52
CA GLU A 169 6.15 32.76 5.04
C GLU A 169 7.54 33.12 4.48
N ARG A 170 7.71 34.29 3.86
CA ARG A 170 9.02 34.76 3.37
C ARG A 170 10.02 35.09 4.47
N GLN A 171 9.56 35.39 5.68
CA GLN A 171 10.45 35.67 6.81
C GLN A 171 11.05 34.37 7.37
N LEU A 172 10.27 33.29 7.37
CA LEU A 172 10.72 31.97 7.82
C LEU A 172 11.77 31.32 6.91
N LEU A 173 11.80 31.70 5.63
CA LEU A 173 12.73 31.15 4.61
C LEU A 173 14.11 31.83 4.59
N LYS A 174 14.38 32.78 5.49
CA LYS A 174 15.64 33.55 5.53
C LYS A 174 16.64 33.08 6.57
N ASP A 175 16.26 32.14 7.44
CA ASP A 175 17.12 31.56 8.48
C ASP A 175 17.86 30.31 7.98
#